data_AF-A0A1H3X1V8-F1
#
_entry.id   AF-A0A1H3X1V8-F1
#
_cell.length_a   1.000
_cell.length_b   1.000
_cell.length_c   1.000
_cell.angle_alpha   90.00
_cell.angle_beta   90.00
_cell.angle_gamma   90.00
#
_symmetry.space_group_name_H-M   'P 1'
#
loop_
_entity.id
_entity.type
_entity.pdbx_description
1 polymer ?
#
loop_
_entity_poly.entity_id
_entity_poly.type
_entity_poly.pdbx_seq_one_letter_code
_entity_poly.pdbx_strand_id
1 'polypeptide(L)'
;MAQFVNDHRGRDEGSLMASSPSISFRKREEADEVYLFPVYQENATLNTKNSTVMVEDLDEGRVRVIAGNIPGMIRYYVNYPDESDEQKQREHAFSEELLEEALERLSEYDPETSYSEANSGNRSMRDIHVEVGEEKRDEVVMQMWKVLNWLKDEHIEFMEEYRPDDVRELPTLEDEVLRISKRFD
;
A
#
# COMPACT_ATOMS: atom_id res chain seq x y z
N MET A 1 -24.42 -28.96 55.65
CA MET A 1 -23.57 -27.89 56.24
C MET A 1 -22.40 -27.65 55.30
N ALA A 2 -22.24 -26.37 54.88
CA ALA A 2 -21.09 -25.66 54.28
C ALA A 2 -20.09 -26.46 53.41
N GLN A 3 -20.00 -26.21 52.09
CA GLN A 3 -19.23 -25.14 51.40
C GLN A 3 -17.72 -25.12 51.73
N PHE A 4 -16.90 -25.44 50.73
CA PHE A 4 -15.69 -24.70 50.39
C PHE A 4 -15.51 -24.72 48.86
N VAL A 5 -15.47 -23.52 48.29
CA VAL A 5 -15.12 -23.22 46.90
C VAL A 5 -13.60 -23.06 46.85
N ASN A 6 -12.93 -23.63 45.85
CA ASN A 6 -11.78 -22.93 45.28
C ASN A 6 -11.66 -23.20 43.78
N ASP A 7 -11.78 -22.10 43.06
CA ASP A 7 -11.53 -21.84 41.66
C ASP A 7 -10.04 -22.04 41.35
N HIS A 8 -9.69 -22.52 40.15
CA HIS A 8 -8.65 -21.92 39.30
C HIS A 8 -8.56 -22.59 37.93
N ARG A 9 -9.16 -21.89 36.97
CA ARG A 9 -8.58 -21.50 35.67
C ARG A 9 -8.21 -22.62 34.70
N GLY A 10 -9.13 -22.83 33.75
CA GLY A 10 -8.80 -23.29 32.42
C GLY A 10 -7.71 -22.42 31.80
N ARG A 11 -6.73 -23.07 31.19
CA ARG A 11 -5.81 -22.44 30.25
C ARG A 11 -6.65 -22.07 29.03
N ASP A 12 -7.02 -20.80 28.90
CA ASP A 12 -7.31 -20.25 27.59
C ASP A 12 -5.98 -20.15 26.85
N GLU A 13 -5.87 -20.94 25.80
CA GLU A 13 -4.89 -20.83 24.75
C GLU A 13 -5.07 -19.45 24.09
N GLY A 14 -4.31 -18.47 24.59
CA GLY A 14 -4.12 -17.22 23.89
C GLY A 14 -3.42 -17.52 22.57
N SER A 15 -4.21 -17.66 21.51
CA SER A 15 -3.74 -17.59 20.12
C SER A 15 -2.98 -16.27 19.98
N LEU A 16 -1.65 -16.35 19.97
CA LEU A 16 -0.79 -15.27 19.53
C LEU A 16 -1.08 -15.11 18.02
N MET A 17 -2.03 -14.24 17.68
CA MET A 17 -2.28 -13.86 16.29
C MET A 17 -0.99 -13.26 15.73
N ALA A 18 -0.34 -14.01 14.84
CA ALA A 18 0.85 -13.56 14.15
C ALA A 18 0.47 -12.46 13.15
N SER A 19 1.19 -11.34 13.18
CA SER A 19 1.09 -10.29 12.15
C SER A 19 1.27 -10.91 10.77
N SER A 20 0.40 -10.56 9.84
CA SER A 20 0.49 -11.00 8.45
C SER A 20 1.08 -9.89 7.60
N PRO A 21 2.36 -9.99 7.17
CA PRO A 21 2.93 -9.02 6.25
C PRO A 21 2.30 -9.11 4.87
N SER A 22 2.28 -8.00 4.12
CA SER A 22 1.80 -7.98 2.72
C SER A 22 2.74 -8.75 1.79
N ILE A 23 2.25 -9.05 0.58
CA ILE A 23 3.03 -9.78 -0.43
C ILE A 23 4.32 -9.00 -0.74
N SER A 24 4.21 -7.69 -0.99
CA SER A 24 5.37 -6.83 -1.24
C SER A 24 6.37 -6.76 -0.09
N PHE A 25 5.91 -6.85 1.15
CA PHE A 25 6.80 -6.81 2.30
C PHE A 25 7.54 -8.14 2.47
N ARG A 26 6.86 -9.28 2.31
CA ARG A 26 7.49 -10.61 2.37
C ARG A 26 8.48 -10.79 1.23
N LYS A 27 8.11 -10.33 0.04
CA LYS A 27 8.79 -10.68 -1.20
C LYS A 27 9.80 -9.65 -1.69
N ARG A 28 9.99 -8.51 -1.01
CA ARG A 28 10.99 -7.53 -1.45
C ARG A 28 12.41 -8.10 -1.52
N GLU A 29 12.71 -9.10 -0.69
CA GLU A 29 14.00 -9.80 -0.68
C GLU A 29 14.03 -11.03 -1.60
N GLU A 30 12.86 -11.50 -2.06
CA GLU A 30 12.68 -12.75 -2.83
C GLU A 30 12.23 -12.52 -4.28
N ALA A 31 11.82 -11.30 -4.64
CA ALA A 31 11.37 -10.97 -5.99
C ALA A 31 12.54 -11.03 -6.99
N ASP A 32 12.28 -11.63 -8.14
CA ASP A 32 13.27 -11.76 -9.22
C ASP A 32 13.65 -10.38 -9.76
N GLU A 33 12.67 -9.48 -9.87
CA GLU A 33 12.90 -8.10 -10.29
C GLU A 33 12.08 -7.09 -9.49
N VAL A 34 12.72 -5.97 -9.14
CA VAL A 34 12.10 -4.86 -8.41
C VAL A 34 12.34 -3.55 -9.15
N TYR A 35 11.27 -2.98 -9.68
CA TYR A 35 11.24 -1.63 -10.21
C TYR A 35 10.81 -0.68 -9.09
N LEU A 36 11.75 0.12 -8.60
CA LEU A 36 11.44 1.18 -7.66
C LEU A 36 10.77 2.31 -8.42
N PHE A 37 9.53 2.63 -8.06
CA PHE A 37 8.85 3.81 -8.54
C PHE A 37 8.98 4.89 -7.46
N PRO A 38 9.94 5.82 -7.61
CA PRO A 38 10.05 6.91 -6.67
C PRO A 38 8.76 7.74 -6.75
N VAL A 39 7.93 7.63 -5.71
CA VAL A 39 6.83 8.58 -5.48
C VAL A 39 7.38 9.95 -5.09
N TYR A 40 8.72 10.07 -4.89
CA TYR A 40 9.50 11.26 -4.57
C TYR A 40 8.85 12.57 -5.05
N GLN A 41 8.23 13.25 -4.10
CA GLN A 41 8.53 14.64 -3.77
C GLN A 41 9.17 14.59 -2.37
N GLU A 42 10.36 15.16 -2.22
CA GLU A 42 11.23 14.82 -1.07
C GLU A 42 10.72 15.27 0.32
N ASN A 43 9.59 15.98 0.44
CA ASN A 43 8.98 16.26 1.74
C ASN A 43 7.48 15.94 1.84
N ALA A 44 6.90 15.17 0.92
CA ALA A 44 5.60 14.59 1.22
C ALA A 44 5.87 13.51 2.25
N THR A 45 5.65 13.78 3.53
CA THR A 45 5.55 12.74 4.58
C THR A 45 4.31 11.86 4.37
N LEU A 46 4.00 11.54 3.11
CA LEU A 46 3.30 10.33 2.75
C LEU A 46 4.23 9.20 3.19
N ASN A 47 3.97 8.66 4.38
CA ASN A 47 4.68 7.51 4.96
C ASN A 47 4.58 6.23 4.09
N THR A 48 4.10 6.32 2.87
CA THR A 48 4.27 5.33 1.82
C THR A 48 5.72 5.38 1.34
N LYS A 49 6.53 4.41 1.80
CA LYS A 49 7.75 3.98 1.11
C LYS A 49 7.47 3.98 -0.41
N ASN A 50 8.45 4.38 -1.23
CA ASN A 50 8.36 4.34 -2.70
C ASN A 50 7.43 3.21 -3.19
N SER A 51 6.44 3.55 -4.02
CA SER A 51 5.69 2.53 -4.72
C SER A 51 6.65 1.67 -5.52
N THR A 52 6.31 0.40 -5.70
CA THR A 52 7.17 -0.55 -6.39
C THR A 52 6.34 -1.37 -7.34
N VAL A 53 6.88 -1.66 -8.52
CA VAL A 53 6.41 -2.76 -9.34
C VAL A 53 7.42 -3.90 -9.17
N MET A 54 6.97 -5.04 -8.69
CA MET A 54 7.80 -6.24 -8.56
C MET A 54 7.30 -7.30 -9.52
N VAL A 55 8.21 -8.08 -10.07
CA VAL A 55 7.90 -9.25 -10.89
C VAL A 55 8.44 -10.48 -10.16
N GLU A 56 7.58 -11.47 -10.03
CA GLU A 56 7.90 -12.80 -9.50
C GLU A 56 7.61 -13.82 -10.58
N ASP A 57 8.61 -14.64 -10.92
CA ASP A 57 8.40 -15.77 -11.80
C ASP A 57 7.69 -16.89 -11.02
N LEU A 58 6.58 -17.40 -11.58
CA LEU A 58 5.83 -18.52 -11.02
C LEU A 58 6.15 -19.80 -11.80
N ASP A 59 5.83 -20.94 -11.20
CA ASP A 59 5.88 -22.21 -11.91
C ASP A 59 4.96 -22.19 -13.15
N GLU A 60 5.33 -22.97 -14.17
CA GLU A 60 4.55 -23.18 -15.40
C GLU A 60 4.53 -22.00 -16.40
N GLY A 61 5.55 -21.14 -16.39
CA GLY A 61 5.67 -20.04 -17.38
C GLY A 61 4.68 -18.90 -17.13
N ARG A 62 4.26 -18.74 -15.87
CA ARG A 62 3.43 -17.63 -15.41
C ARG A 62 4.29 -16.67 -14.61
N VAL A 63 3.86 -15.42 -14.55
CA VAL A 63 4.50 -14.39 -13.73
C VAL A 63 3.46 -13.69 -12.89
N ARG A 64 3.83 -13.28 -11.68
CA ARG A 64 3.05 -12.39 -10.84
C ARG A 64 3.67 -11.01 -10.86
N VAL A 65 2.89 -10.01 -11.28
CA VAL A 65 3.31 -8.60 -11.22
C VAL A 65 2.58 -7.93 -10.06
N ILE A 66 3.33 -7.23 -9.20
CA ILE A 66 2.84 -6.69 -7.93
C ILE A 66 3.15 -5.19 -7.87
N ALA A 67 2.11 -4.36 -7.82
CA ALA A 67 2.19 -2.95 -7.48
C ALA A 67 2.05 -2.79 -5.95
N GLY A 68 3.14 -2.48 -5.26
CA GLY A 68 3.18 -2.34 -3.79
C GLY A 68 3.36 -0.89 -3.32
N ASN A 69 2.98 -0.64 -2.06
CA ASN A 69 2.93 0.70 -1.44
C ASN A 69 2.16 1.71 -2.32
N ILE A 70 0.93 1.35 -2.65
CA ILE A 70 0.04 2.11 -3.52
C ILE A 70 -0.26 3.50 -2.90
N PRO A 71 -0.12 4.61 -3.66
CA PRO A 71 -0.47 5.95 -3.19
C PRO A 71 -1.93 6.06 -2.74
N GLY A 72 -2.22 6.94 -1.79
CA GLY A 72 -3.60 7.16 -1.31
C GLY A 72 -4.17 6.08 -0.38
N MET A 73 -3.52 4.93 -0.21
CA MET A 73 -4.15 3.78 0.49
C MET A 73 -4.09 3.79 2.03
N ILE A 74 -3.54 4.83 2.66
CA ILE A 74 -3.27 4.88 4.12
C ILE A 74 -4.57 4.73 4.95
N ARG A 75 -5.72 5.17 4.42
CA ARG A 75 -7.02 5.15 5.10
C ARG A 75 -8.06 4.24 4.45
N TYR A 76 -7.61 3.33 3.58
CA TYR A 76 -8.52 2.39 2.92
C TYR A 76 -9.30 1.53 3.92
N TYR A 77 -8.69 1.02 4.99
CA TYR A 77 -9.42 0.29 6.03
C TYR A 77 -9.82 1.21 7.19
N VAL A 78 -11.09 1.14 7.58
CA VAL A 78 -11.61 1.73 8.82
C VAL A 78 -11.23 0.85 10.01
N ASN A 79 -10.07 1.11 10.60
CA ASN A 79 -9.56 0.34 11.75
C ASN A 79 -10.24 0.70 13.09
N TYR A 80 -10.87 1.88 13.18
CA TYR A 80 -11.54 2.37 14.38
C TYR A 80 -12.93 2.93 14.00
N PRO A 81 -13.99 2.10 14.04
CA PRO A 81 -15.31 2.46 13.52
C PRO A 81 -16.05 3.53 14.35
N ASP A 82 -15.59 3.81 15.57
CA ASP A 82 -16.17 4.84 16.44
C ASP A 82 -15.58 6.25 16.19
N GLU A 83 -14.70 6.41 15.19
CA GLU A 83 -14.14 7.71 14.85
C GLU A 83 -15.13 8.54 14.00
N SER A 84 -15.72 9.57 14.61
CA SER A 84 -16.62 10.54 13.95
C SER A 84 -15.89 11.65 13.18
N ASP A 85 -14.68 11.37 12.70
CA ASP A 85 -13.82 12.37 12.06
C ASP A 85 -14.17 12.46 10.56
N GLU A 86 -14.86 13.53 10.18
CA GLU A 86 -15.27 13.80 8.79
C GLU A 86 -14.09 13.76 7.82
N GLN A 87 -12.91 14.19 8.25
CA GLN A 87 -11.72 14.17 7.39
C GLN A 87 -11.30 12.73 7.10
N LYS A 88 -11.29 11.85 8.10
CA LYS A 88 -10.93 10.44 7.92
C LYS A 88 -11.95 9.69 7.08
N GLN A 89 -13.24 10.00 7.23
CA GLN A 89 -14.29 9.43 6.37
C GLN A 89 -14.09 9.84 4.90
N ARG A 90 -13.71 11.10 4.66
CA ARG A 90 -13.36 11.57 3.31
C ARG A 90 -12.15 10.87 2.73
N GLU A 91 -11.08 10.70 3.51
CA GLU A 91 -9.89 9.96 3.07
C GLU A 91 -10.20 8.49 2.76
N HIS A 92 -11.07 7.87 3.56
CA HIS A 92 -11.52 6.50 3.32
C HIS A 92 -12.30 6.39 2.02
N ALA A 93 -13.30 7.24 1.80
CA ALA A 93 -14.09 7.27 0.57
C ALA A 93 -13.21 7.52 -0.66
N PHE A 94 -12.27 8.48 -0.57
CA PHE A 94 -11.29 8.74 -1.62
C PHE A 94 -10.43 7.49 -1.90
N SER A 95 -9.95 6.81 -0.86
CA SER A 95 -9.14 5.59 -1.01
C SER A 95 -9.93 4.45 -1.69
N GLU A 96 -11.23 4.34 -1.42
CA GLU A 96 -12.10 3.31 -2.02
C GLU A 96 -12.32 3.58 -3.51
N GLU A 97 -12.71 4.80 -3.87
CA GLU A 97 -12.91 5.23 -5.27
C GLU A 97 -11.61 5.06 -6.07
N LEU A 98 -10.50 5.49 -5.48
CA LEU A 98 -9.19 5.41 -6.11
C LEU A 98 -8.75 3.96 -6.37
N LEU A 99 -9.05 3.04 -5.45
CA LEU A 99 -8.77 1.61 -5.63
C LEU A 99 -9.71 0.98 -6.67
N GLU A 100 -11.00 1.30 -6.63
CA GLU A 100 -11.99 0.78 -7.58
C GLU A 100 -11.60 1.11 -9.02
N GLU A 101 -11.26 2.37 -9.28
CA GLU A 101 -10.79 2.81 -10.60
C GLU A 101 -9.45 2.16 -11.00
N ALA A 102 -8.53 1.97 -10.05
CA ALA A 102 -7.28 1.25 -10.32
C ALA A 102 -7.52 -0.20 -10.77
N LEU A 103 -8.46 -0.88 -10.13
CA LEU A 103 -8.86 -2.26 -10.49
C LEU A 103 -9.60 -2.28 -11.82
N GLU A 104 -10.45 -1.30 -12.12
CA GLU A 104 -11.12 -1.19 -13.42
C GLU A 104 -10.10 -1.05 -14.56
N ARG A 105 -9.08 -0.20 -14.38
CA ARG A 105 -7.99 0.00 -15.35
C ARG A 105 -7.15 -1.26 -15.59
N LEU A 106 -7.13 -2.19 -14.64
CA LEU A 106 -6.40 -3.45 -14.72
C LEU A 106 -7.31 -4.66 -15.01
N SER A 107 -8.62 -4.46 -15.18
CA SER A 107 -9.63 -5.53 -15.24
C SER A 107 -9.37 -6.61 -16.29
N GLU A 108 -8.69 -6.29 -17.40
CA GLU A 108 -8.28 -7.28 -18.41
C GLU A 108 -7.35 -8.37 -17.85
N TYR A 109 -6.60 -8.07 -16.78
CA TYR A 109 -5.59 -8.94 -16.20
C TYR A 109 -6.05 -9.60 -14.89
N ASP A 110 -7.34 -9.49 -14.55
CA ASP A 110 -7.95 -10.06 -13.34
C ASP A 110 -7.20 -9.66 -12.04
N PRO A 111 -7.22 -8.35 -11.69
CA PRO A 111 -6.43 -7.83 -10.59
C PRO A 111 -6.98 -8.24 -9.23
N GLU A 112 -6.06 -8.66 -8.37
CA GLU A 112 -6.32 -8.99 -6.99
C GLU A 112 -5.64 -7.98 -6.06
N THR A 113 -6.06 -7.96 -4.79
CA THR A 113 -5.51 -7.07 -3.77
C THR A 113 -4.93 -7.85 -2.61
N SER A 114 -3.95 -7.26 -1.93
CA SER A 114 -3.46 -7.79 -0.67
C SER A 114 -3.23 -6.70 0.37
N TYR A 115 -3.41 -7.08 1.63
CA TYR A 115 -3.30 -6.20 2.79
C TYR A 115 -2.30 -6.75 3.80
N SER A 116 -1.82 -5.88 4.68
CA SER A 116 -1.08 -6.27 5.88
C SER A 116 -1.95 -6.08 7.12
N GLU A 117 -1.86 -7.01 8.06
CA GLU A 117 -2.56 -6.93 9.34
C GLU A 117 -1.55 -6.96 10.50
N ALA A 118 -1.61 -5.94 11.35
CA ALA A 118 -0.80 -5.83 12.56
C ALA A 118 -1.41 -6.66 13.71
N ASN A 119 -0.62 -6.98 14.73
CA ASN A 119 -1.09 -7.73 15.92
C ASN A 119 -2.24 -7.05 16.67
N SER A 120 -2.44 -5.74 16.48
CA SER A 120 -3.58 -4.99 17.05
C SER A 120 -4.89 -5.21 16.29
N GLY A 121 -4.88 -5.96 15.18
CA GLY A 121 -5.99 -6.08 14.24
C GLY A 121 -6.03 -4.98 13.18
N ASN A 122 -5.12 -4.00 13.23
CA ASN A 122 -5.10 -2.91 12.26
C ASN A 122 -4.67 -3.41 10.89
N ARG A 123 -5.49 -3.12 9.88
CA ARG A 123 -5.25 -3.45 8.47
C ARG A 123 -4.77 -2.23 7.70
N SER A 124 -3.93 -2.49 6.71
CA SER A 124 -3.52 -1.51 5.71
C SER A 124 -3.64 -2.19 4.35
N MET A 125 -4.28 -1.53 3.39
CA MET A 125 -4.20 -1.93 1.99
C MET A 125 -2.76 -1.67 1.51
N ARG A 126 -2.19 -2.60 0.73
CA ARG A 126 -0.75 -2.56 0.40
C ARG A 126 -0.49 -2.75 -1.07
N ASP A 127 -1.09 -3.78 -1.66
CA ASP A 127 -0.67 -4.26 -2.97
C ASP A 127 -1.87 -4.55 -3.88
N ILE A 128 -1.70 -4.29 -5.18
CA ILE A 128 -2.48 -4.84 -6.28
C ILE A 128 -1.55 -5.80 -7.00
N HIS A 129 -2.01 -6.99 -7.32
CA HIS A 129 -1.23 -7.97 -8.07
C HIS A 129 -2.07 -8.66 -9.13
N VAL A 130 -1.41 -9.15 -10.16
CA VAL A 130 -2.01 -9.89 -11.27
C VAL A 130 -1.11 -11.06 -11.62
N GLU A 131 -1.71 -12.16 -12.04
CA GLU A 131 -1.00 -13.34 -12.56
C GLU A 131 -1.30 -13.51 -14.04
N VAL A 132 -0.25 -13.50 -14.86
CA VAL A 132 -0.38 -13.62 -16.31
C VAL A 132 0.66 -14.60 -16.87
N GLY A 133 0.49 -15.05 -18.11
CA GLY A 133 1.55 -15.74 -18.83
C GLY A 133 2.77 -14.83 -19.05
N GLU A 134 3.96 -15.41 -19.13
CA GLU A 134 5.23 -14.69 -19.34
C GLU A 134 5.16 -13.74 -20.55
N GLU A 135 4.40 -14.08 -21.59
CA GLU A 135 4.22 -13.26 -22.79
C GLU A 135 3.53 -11.92 -22.55
N LYS A 136 2.74 -11.80 -21.47
CA LYS A 136 2.04 -10.56 -21.09
C LYS A 136 2.79 -9.75 -20.03
N ARG A 137 3.93 -10.25 -19.54
CA ARG A 137 4.70 -9.65 -18.44
C ARG A 137 4.97 -8.16 -18.64
N ASP A 138 5.61 -7.79 -19.73
CA ASP A 138 6.04 -6.40 -19.97
C ASP A 138 4.86 -5.45 -20.14
N GLU A 139 3.80 -5.92 -20.78
CA GLU A 139 2.56 -5.17 -20.96
C GLU A 139 1.95 -4.84 -19.59
N VAL A 140 1.82 -5.84 -18.73
CA VAL A 140 1.27 -5.70 -17.38
C VAL A 140 2.14 -4.81 -16.50
N VAL A 141 3.47 -4.97 -16.54
CA VAL A 141 4.41 -4.10 -15.81
C VAL A 141 4.18 -2.63 -16.20
N MET A 142 4.03 -2.36 -17.50
CA MET A 142 3.71 -1.02 -17.98
C MET A 142 2.33 -0.54 -17.53
N GLN A 143 1.31 -1.39 -17.54
CA GLN A 143 -0.02 -0.96 -17.08
C GLN A 143 -0.03 -0.67 -15.57
N MET A 144 0.63 -1.50 -14.76
CA MET A 144 0.81 -1.22 -13.33
C MET A 144 1.57 0.08 -13.10
N TRP A 145 2.59 0.35 -13.91
CA TRP A 145 3.31 1.62 -13.84
C TRP A 145 2.42 2.83 -14.18
N LYS A 146 1.59 2.74 -15.21
CA LYS A 146 0.63 3.81 -15.56
C LYS A 146 -0.40 4.03 -14.46
N VAL A 147 -0.92 2.96 -13.88
CA VAL A 147 -1.86 3.03 -12.75
C VAL A 147 -1.20 3.69 -11.54
N LEU A 148 0.02 3.30 -11.17
CA LEU A 148 0.75 3.95 -10.07
C LEU A 148 1.02 5.44 -10.29
N ASN A 149 1.29 5.88 -11.54
CA ASN A 149 1.40 7.30 -11.86
C ASN A 149 0.07 8.03 -11.68
N TRP A 150 -1.00 7.49 -12.28
CA TRP A 150 -2.33 8.08 -12.16
C TRP A 150 -2.77 8.18 -10.69
N LEU A 151 -2.61 7.11 -9.91
CA LEU A 151 -2.87 7.10 -8.47
C LEU A 151 -2.10 8.17 -7.70
N LYS A 152 -0.85 8.42 -8.09
CA LYS A 152 -0.02 9.46 -7.48
C LYS A 152 -0.61 10.84 -7.77
N ASP A 153 -0.95 11.11 -9.03
CA ASP A 153 -1.48 12.41 -9.45
C ASP A 153 -2.80 12.72 -8.73
N GLU A 154 -3.76 11.79 -8.75
CA GLU A 154 -5.03 11.94 -8.03
C GLU A 154 -4.84 12.15 -6.53
N HIS A 155 -3.90 11.42 -5.93
CA HIS A 155 -3.61 11.57 -4.50
C HIS A 155 -2.99 12.93 -4.17
N ILE A 156 -2.13 13.47 -5.04
CA ILE A 156 -1.58 14.82 -4.88
C ILE A 156 -2.69 15.86 -4.99
N GLU A 157 -3.56 15.76 -5.99
CA GLU A 157 -4.69 16.67 -6.17
C GLU A 157 -5.61 16.67 -4.94
N PHE A 158 -5.93 15.49 -4.40
CA PHE A 158 -6.68 15.37 -3.17
C PHE A 158 -5.97 16.04 -1.97
N MET A 159 -4.66 15.85 -1.83
CA MET A 159 -3.88 16.48 -0.76
C MET A 159 -3.83 18.01 -0.92
N GLU A 160 -3.70 18.52 -2.14
CA GLU A 160 -3.74 19.96 -2.43
C GLU A 160 -5.08 20.58 -2.06
N GLU A 161 -6.18 19.90 -2.35
CA GLU A 161 -7.52 20.40 -2.06
C GLU A 161 -7.86 20.35 -0.56
N TYR A 162 -7.54 19.24 0.10
CA TYR A 162 -8.04 18.95 1.45
C TYR A 162 -7.00 19.04 2.57
N ARG A 163 -5.72 19.10 2.21
CA ARG A 163 -4.58 19.25 3.14
C ARG A 163 -3.49 20.17 2.54
N PRO A 164 -3.84 21.40 2.09
CA PRO A 164 -2.90 22.27 1.39
C PRO A 164 -1.66 22.64 2.23
N ASP A 165 -1.79 22.66 3.56
CA ASP A 165 -0.65 22.95 4.45
C ASP A 165 0.35 21.79 4.53
N ASP A 166 -0.10 20.54 4.34
CA ASP A 166 0.78 19.37 4.21
C ASP A 166 1.54 19.37 2.87
N VAL A 167 1.02 20.09 1.86
CA VAL A 167 1.62 20.25 0.53
C VAL A 167 2.52 21.49 0.44
N ARG A 168 2.32 22.51 1.28
CA ARG A 168 3.13 23.75 1.28
C ARG A 168 4.51 23.59 1.93
N GLU A 169 4.71 22.55 2.74
CA GLU A 169 6.03 22.20 3.30
C GLU A 169 6.90 21.39 2.30
N LEU A 170 6.43 21.24 1.05
CA LEU A 170 7.16 20.56 -0.02
C LEU A 170 8.30 21.42 -0.58
N PRO A 171 9.49 20.85 -0.81
CA PRO A 171 10.58 21.56 -1.44
C PRO A 171 10.27 21.69 -2.94
N THR A 172 10.73 22.77 -3.56
CA THR A 172 10.53 22.95 -5.00
C THR A 172 11.47 22.06 -5.81
N LEU A 173 11.15 21.81 -7.09
CA LEU A 173 12.04 21.09 -8.02
C LEU A 173 13.45 21.73 -8.09
N GLU A 174 13.53 23.05 -7.89
CA GLU A 174 14.78 23.81 -7.85
C GLU A 174 15.63 23.45 -6.61
N ASP A 175 14.97 23.24 -5.46
CA ASP A 175 15.59 22.75 -4.22
C ASP A 175 16.10 21.30 -4.34
N GLU A 176 15.49 20.49 -5.20
CA GLU A 176 15.87 19.09 -5.45
C GLU A 176 17.08 18.97 -6.38
N VAL A 177 17.13 19.76 -7.46
CA VAL A 177 18.29 19.82 -8.39
C VAL A 177 19.56 20.26 -7.65
N LEU A 178 19.44 21.24 -6.72
CA LEU A 178 20.54 21.70 -5.87
C LEU A 178 21.01 20.65 -4.85
N ARG A 179 20.14 19.76 -4.40
CA ARG A 179 20.47 18.68 -3.45
C ARG A 179 21.22 17.55 -4.13
N ILE A 180 20.78 17.15 -5.32
CA ILE A 180 21.42 16.09 -6.11
C ILE A 180 22.83 16.52 -6.51
N SER A 181 22.99 17.75 -6.99
CA SER A 181 24.31 18.27 -7.39
C SER A 181 25.31 18.34 -6.22
N LYS A 182 24.86 18.63 -5.00
CA LYS A 182 25.70 18.60 -3.78
C LYS A 182 26.06 17.19 -3.28
N ARG A 183 25.37 16.14 -3.72
CA ARG A 183 25.65 14.74 -3.31
C ARG A 183 26.74 14.07 -4.15
N PHE A 184 27.08 14.68 -5.30
CA PHE A 184 28.09 14.19 -6.23
C PHE A 184 29.40 15.01 -6.22
N ASP A 185 29.52 15.98 -5.29
CA ASP A 185 30.77 16.64 -4.89
C ASP A 185 31.31 16.03 -3.59
#